data_AF-A0A9E0C6Q2-F1
#
_entry.id   AF-A0A9E0C6Q2-F1
#
_cell.length_a   1.000
_cell.length_b   1.000
_cell.length_c   1.000
_cell.angle_alpha   90.00
_cell.angle_beta   90.00
_cell.angle_gamma   90.00
#
_symmetry.space_group_name_H-M   'P 1'
#
loop_
_entity.id
_entity.type
_entity.pdbx_description
1 polymer ?
#
loop_
_entity_poly.entity_id
_entity_poly.type
_entity_poly.pdbx_seq_one_letter_code
_entity_poly.pdbx_strand_id
1 'polypeptide(L)'
;MKPEFDRNAQITVRPIGPDDWQDYRDFYKGLRDPHHYSGILSGKNPDDPATWQTLFDSTTGTGEFALFGMFDRDQMIGQTSIQFIRNKEETTALFAGSEMADDRRGERLVNKLYQARKEYLEAIGFQGKIVTTIPPGNSGSRAAAERNGFIDSGRTDEHGYCIYVPEDLGQNI
;
A
#
# COMPACT_ATOMS: atom_id res chain seq x y z
N MET A 1 -21.42 -24.79 -3.70
CA MET A 1 -22.00 -23.65 -4.44
C MET A 1 -21.14 -22.46 -4.09
N LYS A 2 -20.32 -21.95 -5.02
CA LYS A 2 -19.54 -20.72 -4.76
C LYS A 2 -20.54 -19.56 -4.78
N PRO A 3 -20.58 -18.67 -3.78
CA PRO A 3 -21.47 -17.52 -3.83
C PRO A 3 -21.19 -16.72 -5.10
N GLU A 4 -22.23 -16.46 -5.90
CA GLU A 4 -22.18 -15.48 -6.97
C GLU A 4 -22.07 -14.11 -6.32
N PHE A 5 -20.85 -13.59 -6.29
CA PHE A 5 -20.59 -12.22 -5.89
C PHE A 5 -21.28 -11.29 -6.88
N ASP A 6 -22.24 -10.51 -6.39
CA ASP A 6 -22.74 -9.33 -7.08
C ASP A 6 -21.56 -8.35 -7.26
N ARG A 7 -20.99 -8.36 -8.47
CA ARG A 7 -19.73 -7.69 -8.82
C ARG A 7 -19.81 -6.16 -8.81
N ASN A 8 -20.98 -5.59 -8.51
CA ASN A 8 -21.21 -4.14 -8.44
C ASN A 8 -21.37 -3.62 -7.01
N ALA A 9 -21.21 -4.47 -5.99
CA ALA A 9 -21.12 -4.00 -4.62
C ALA A 9 -19.84 -3.16 -4.43
N GLN A 10 -20.01 -2.03 -3.74
CA GLN A 10 -19.15 -0.86 -3.74
C GLN A 10 -17.75 -1.13 -3.18
N ILE A 11 -16.77 -1.42 -4.04
CA ILE A 11 -15.35 -1.49 -3.64
C ILE A 11 -14.90 -0.12 -3.12
N THR A 12 -14.57 -0.03 -1.84
CA THR A 12 -14.09 1.18 -1.18
C THR A 12 -12.62 1.04 -0.77
N VAL A 13 -11.93 2.16 -0.66
CA VAL A 13 -10.59 2.24 -0.06
C VAL A 13 -10.64 3.34 0.98
N ARG A 14 -10.19 3.04 2.20
CA ARG A 14 -10.20 3.98 3.33
C ARG A 14 -8.97 3.79 4.23
N PRO A 15 -8.57 4.83 4.98
CA PRO A 15 -7.64 4.64 6.08
C PRO A 15 -8.16 3.56 7.03
N ILE A 16 -7.25 2.77 7.57
CA ILE A 16 -7.54 1.78 8.62
C ILE A 16 -6.77 2.11 9.89
N GLY A 17 -7.38 1.80 11.04
CA GLY A 17 -6.84 2.11 12.37
C GLY A 17 -7.01 0.95 13.36
N PRO A 18 -6.80 1.20 14.66
CA PRO A 18 -6.88 0.17 15.69
C PRO A 18 -8.18 -0.63 15.69
N ASP A 19 -9.32 -0.01 15.37
CA ASP A 19 -10.62 -0.68 15.34
C ASP A 19 -10.75 -1.69 14.17
N ASP A 20 -9.92 -1.57 13.13
CA ASP A 20 -9.92 -2.46 11.96
C ASP A 20 -8.97 -3.66 12.10
N TRP A 21 -8.38 -3.88 13.28
CA TRP A 21 -7.31 -4.86 13.46
C TRP A 21 -7.72 -6.29 13.11
N GLN A 22 -8.99 -6.66 13.33
CA GLN A 22 -9.51 -8.00 13.00
C GLN A 22 -9.57 -8.20 11.49
N ASP A 23 -10.11 -7.23 10.76
CA ASP A 23 -10.19 -7.26 9.30
C ASP A 23 -8.80 -7.33 8.68
N TYR A 24 -7.86 -6.52 9.21
CA TYR A 24 -6.48 -6.51 8.74
C TYR A 24 -5.75 -7.84 9.03
N ARG A 25 -5.93 -8.40 10.23
CA ARG A 25 -5.40 -9.72 10.59
C ARG A 25 -5.93 -10.80 9.66
N ASP A 26 -7.24 -10.83 9.42
CA ASP A 26 -7.88 -11.88 8.65
C ASP A 26 -7.47 -11.79 7.17
N PHE A 27 -7.37 -10.57 6.63
CA PHE A 27 -6.75 -10.32 5.32
C PHE A 27 -5.30 -10.82 5.27
N TYR A 28 -4.47 -10.43 6.24
CA TYR A 28 -3.06 -10.82 6.30
C TYR A 28 -2.88 -12.34 6.34
N LYS A 29 -3.67 -13.05 7.14
CA LYS A 29 -3.65 -14.53 7.22
C LYS A 29 -4.09 -15.20 5.92
N GLY A 30 -4.87 -14.51 5.09
CA GLY A 30 -5.32 -14.99 3.77
C GLY A 30 -4.28 -14.82 2.66
N LEU A 31 -3.20 -14.08 2.90
CA LEU A 31 -2.14 -13.89 1.90
C LEU A 31 -1.33 -15.16 1.71
N ARG A 32 -0.92 -15.42 0.46
CA ARG A 32 -0.06 -16.57 0.13
C ARG A 32 1.33 -16.51 0.77
N ASP A 33 1.87 -15.30 0.95
CA ASP A 33 3.16 -15.07 1.58
C ASP A 33 3.09 -13.84 2.50
N PRO A 34 2.53 -14.00 3.71
CA PRO A 34 2.29 -12.87 4.62
C PRO A 34 3.59 -12.28 5.18
N HIS A 35 4.64 -13.08 5.33
CA HIS A 35 5.90 -12.66 5.94
C HIS A 35 6.76 -11.76 5.05
N HIS A 36 6.53 -11.77 3.74
CA HIS A 36 7.30 -10.99 2.79
C HIS A 36 7.02 -9.47 2.88
N TYR A 37 5.85 -9.07 3.41
CA TYR A 37 5.34 -7.72 3.17
C TYR A 37 5.12 -6.84 4.40
N SER A 38 5.34 -7.37 5.60
CA SER A 38 5.37 -6.54 6.80
C SER A 38 6.54 -6.92 7.69
N GLY A 39 7.68 -6.27 7.46
CA GLY A 39 8.83 -6.34 8.37
C GLY A 39 8.46 -6.02 9.82
N ILE A 40 7.43 -5.18 10.01
CA ILE A 40 6.84 -4.81 11.30
C ILE A 40 6.24 -6.03 12.03
N LEU A 41 5.74 -7.01 11.28
CA LEU A 41 5.08 -8.22 11.79
C LEU A 41 5.98 -9.46 11.77
N SER A 42 7.22 -9.34 11.26
CA SER A 42 8.16 -10.45 11.19
C SER A 42 8.45 -11.01 12.59
N GLY A 43 8.24 -12.32 12.76
CA GLY A 43 8.44 -13.03 14.03
C GLY A 43 7.40 -12.75 15.12
N LYS A 44 6.34 -11.99 14.84
CA LYS A 44 5.27 -11.69 15.81
C LYS A 44 4.09 -12.65 15.67
N ASN A 45 3.32 -12.83 16.75
CA ASN A 45 2.10 -13.63 16.73
C ASN A 45 0.95 -12.82 16.10
N PRO A 46 0.43 -13.21 14.90
CA PRO A 46 -0.67 -12.48 14.26
C PRO A 46 -2.00 -12.63 15.01
N ASP A 47 -2.12 -13.59 15.93
CA ASP A 47 -3.32 -13.75 16.76
C ASP A 47 -3.29 -12.88 18.04
N ASP A 48 -2.18 -12.18 18.31
CA ASP A 48 -2.06 -11.26 19.44
C ASP A 48 -2.46 -9.82 19.05
N PRO A 49 -3.50 -9.23 19.66
CA PRO A 49 -3.90 -7.84 19.43
C PRO A 49 -2.75 -6.83 19.60
N ALA A 50 -1.82 -7.07 20.52
CA ALA A 50 -0.70 -6.15 20.77
C ALA A 50 0.28 -6.05 19.57
N THR A 51 0.37 -7.12 18.77
CA THR A 51 1.13 -7.13 17.51
C THR A 51 0.63 -6.05 16.55
N TRP A 52 -0.70 -5.92 16.45
CA TRP A 52 -1.36 -4.98 15.55
C TRP A 52 -1.37 -3.56 16.12
N GLN A 53 -1.48 -3.42 17.44
CA GLN A 53 -1.40 -2.12 18.10
C GLN A 53 -0.11 -1.37 17.72
N THR A 54 1.03 -2.07 17.69
CA THR A 54 2.32 -1.45 17.27
C THR A 54 2.27 -0.91 15.84
N LEU A 55 1.61 -1.63 14.92
CA LEU A 55 1.43 -1.19 13.54
C LEU A 55 0.55 0.08 13.50
N PHE A 56 -0.58 0.08 14.20
CA PHE A 56 -1.50 1.21 14.19
C PHE A 56 -0.98 2.43 14.95
N ASP A 57 -0.20 2.25 16.01
CA ASP A 57 0.46 3.36 16.71
C ASP A 57 1.37 4.15 15.76
N SER A 58 2.01 3.47 14.80
CA SER A 58 2.81 4.12 13.75
C SER A 58 1.95 4.90 12.74
N THR A 59 0.69 4.52 12.55
CA THR A 59 -0.26 5.20 11.64
C THR A 59 -0.85 6.47 12.25
N THR A 60 -1.06 6.51 13.56
CA THR A 60 -1.80 7.60 14.23
C THR A 60 -0.91 8.57 14.99
N GLY A 61 0.30 8.16 15.40
CA GLY A 61 1.12 8.92 16.34
C GLY A 61 2.17 9.83 15.70
N THR A 62 2.90 9.35 14.69
CA THR A 62 4.10 10.05 14.19
C THR A 62 3.89 10.78 12.87
N GLY A 63 2.81 10.46 12.15
CA GLY A 63 2.58 10.93 10.78
C GLY A 63 3.64 10.45 9.78
N GLU A 64 4.41 9.43 10.15
CA GLU A 64 5.43 8.83 9.29
C GLU A 64 4.88 7.71 8.42
N PHE A 65 3.64 7.27 8.70
CA PHE A 65 3.03 6.15 8.04
C PHE A 65 1.52 6.34 7.94
N ALA A 66 0.93 6.00 6.79
CA ALA A 66 -0.50 5.92 6.59
C ALA A 66 -0.84 4.57 5.96
N LEU A 67 -1.85 3.89 6.50
CA LEU A 67 -2.26 2.55 6.09
C LEU A 67 -3.72 2.59 5.61
N PHE A 68 -3.99 1.93 4.49
CA PHE A 68 -5.30 1.90 3.86
C PHE A 68 -5.72 0.46 3.59
N GLY A 69 -6.99 0.18 3.86
CA GLY A 69 -7.63 -1.07 3.47
C GLY A 69 -8.57 -0.85 2.28
N MET A 70 -8.60 -1.82 1.38
CA MET A 70 -9.62 -1.96 0.35
C MET A 70 -10.65 -2.98 0.80
N PHE A 71 -11.92 -2.59 0.76
CA PHE A 71 -13.03 -3.42 1.22
C PHE A 71 -14.00 -3.70 0.08
N ASP A 72 -14.42 -4.96 -0.02
CA ASP A 72 -15.62 -5.37 -0.72
C ASP A 72 -16.70 -5.61 0.33
N ARG A 73 -17.61 -4.63 0.47
CA ARG A 73 -18.56 -4.54 1.60
C ARG A 73 -17.79 -4.49 2.93
N ASP A 74 -17.92 -5.52 3.76
CA ASP A 74 -17.29 -5.62 5.08
C ASP A 74 -16.02 -6.47 5.05
N GLN A 75 -15.64 -7.03 3.89
CA GLN A 75 -14.46 -7.87 3.78
C GLN A 75 -13.28 -7.08 3.22
N MET A 76 -12.17 -7.06 3.95
CA MET A 76 -10.91 -6.52 3.44
C MET A 76 -10.32 -7.45 2.37
N ILE A 77 -10.07 -6.89 1.18
CA ILE A 77 -9.59 -7.61 -0.01
C ILE A 77 -8.26 -7.08 -0.56
N GLY A 78 -7.69 -6.03 0.04
CA GLY A 78 -6.41 -5.48 -0.36
C GLY A 78 -5.93 -4.39 0.60
N GLN A 79 -4.66 -4.05 0.54
CA GLN A 79 -4.07 -3.02 1.38
C GLN A 79 -3.07 -2.16 0.61
N THR A 80 -2.76 -0.97 1.14
CA THR A 80 -1.61 -0.20 0.71
C THR A 80 -1.18 0.76 1.81
N SER A 81 0.06 1.27 1.72
CA SER A 81 0.56 2.28 2.64
C SER A 81 1.29 3.41 1.95
N ILE A 82 1.47 4.49 2.71
CA ILE A 82 2.42 5.57 2.45
C ILE A 82 3.38 5.61 3.62
N GLN A 83 4.68 5.57 3.34
CA GLN A 83 5.73 5.85 4.31
C GLN A 83 6.35 7.22 4.00
N PHE A 84 6.41 8.10 4.99
CA PHE A 84 7.04 9.41 4.86
C PHE A 84 8.49 9.35 5.34
N ILE A 85 9.41 9.38 4.39
CA ILE A 85 10.85 9.32 4.63
C ILE A 85 11.39 10.75 4.65
N ARG A 86 11.91 11.18 5.81
CA ARG A 86 12.47 12.54 5.99
C ARG A 86 13.98 12.51 5.84
N ASN A 87 14.50 13.25 4.86
CA ASN A 87 15.92 13.40 4.58
C ASN A 87 16.30 14.88 4.62
N LYS A 88 16.85 15.33 5.76
CA LYS A 88 17.23 16.74 6.02
C LYS A 88 16.06 17.70 5.78
N GLU A 89 16.02 18.34 4.61
CA GLU A 89 15.06 19.38 4.21
C GLU A 89 13.93 18.83 3.33
N GLU A 90 14.01 17.57 2.91
CA GLU A 90 13.07 16.95 1.99
C GLU A 90 12.29 15.83 2.68
N THR A 91 11.00 15.73 2.36
CA THR A 91 10.17 14.58 2.72
C THR A 91 9.73 13.85 1.45
N THR A 92 9.93 12.55 1.43
CA THR A 92 9.50 11.66 0.35
C THR A 92 8.35 10.78 0.83
N ALA A 93 7.23 10.78 0.13
CA ALA A 93 6.15 9.83 0.29
C ALA A 93 6.44 8.58 -0.56
N LEU A 94 6.85 7.49 0.10
CA LEU A 94 7.02 6.18 -0.50
C LEU A 94 5.68 5.44 -0.51
N PHE A 95 5.17 5.19 -1.71
CA PHE A 95 4.04 4.30 -1.96
C PHE A 95 4.49 2.84 -1.80
N ALA A 96 3.94 2.15 -0.81
CA ALA A 96 4.35 0.80 -0.45
C ALA A 96 3.16 -0.14 -0.19
N GLY A 97 3.48 -1.42 0.03
CA GLY A 97 2.54 -2.42 0.57
C GLY A 97 1.29 -2.68 -0.27
N SER A 98 1.34 -2.48 -1.60
CA SER A 98 0.16 -2.74 -2.44
C SER A 98 -0.06 -4.24 -2.61
N GLU A 99 -0.99 -4.78 -1.82
CA GLU A 99 -1.36 -6.20 -1.84
C GLU A 99 -2.86 -6.38 -2.10
N MET A 100 -3.20 -7.53 -2.68
CA MET A 100 -4.55 -7.91 -3.01
C MET A 100 -4.76 -9.37 -2.66
N ALA A 101 -5.96 -9.70 -2.18
CA ALA A 101 -6.40 -11.07 -2.05
C ALA A 101 -6.22 -11.83 -3.37
N ASP A 102 -5.74 -13.07 -3.30
CA ASP A 102 -5.30 -13.85 -4.46
C ASP A 102 -6.41 -14.03 -5.50
N ASP A 103 -7.66 -14.18 -5.05
CA ASP A 103 -8.84 -14.34 -5.88
C ASP A 103 -9.36 -13.04 -6.49
N ARG A 104 -8.85 -11.88 -6.06
CA ARG A 104 -9.16 -10.54 -6.60
C ARG A 104 -8.06 -9.97 -7.50
N ARG A 105 -6.97 -10.71 -7.71
CA ARG A 105 -5.88 -10.30 -8.61
C ARG A 105 -6.35 -10.29 -10.07
N GLY A 106 -5.79 -9.39 -10.88
CA GLY A 106 -6.14 -9.24 -12.30
C GLY A 106 -7.35 -8.35 -12.58
N GLU A 107 -8.16 -8.00 -11.57
CA GLU A 107 -9.31 -7.08 -11.69
C GLU A 107 -8.93 -5.60 -11.79
N ARG A 108 -7.64 -5.28 -11.89
CA ARG A 108 -7.08 -3.91 -11.91
C ARG A 108 -7.45 -3.06 -10.68
N LEU A 109 -7.88 -3.70 -9.58
CA LEU A 109 -8.24 -3.03 -8.33
C LEU A 109 -7.08 -2.25 -7.72
N VAL A 110 -5.83 -2.64 -7.97
CA VAL A 110 -4.62 -1.91 -7.54
C VAL A 110 -4.64 -0.42 -7.93
N ASN A 111 -5.32 -0.04 -9.02
CA ASN A 111 -5.47 1.36 -9.42
C ASN A 111 -6.22 2.18 -8.35
N LYS A 112 -7.21 1.58 -7.67
CA LYS A 112 -7.92 2.22 -6.55
C LYS A 112 -6.98 2.48 -5.36
N LEU A 113 -6.00 1.60 -5.12
CA LEU A 113 -4.97 1.81 -4.09
C LEU A 113 -4.03 2.97 -4.43
N TYR A 114 -3.63 3.11 -5.70
CA TYR A 114 -2.87 4.29 -6.16
C TYR A 114 -3.67 5.57 -6.00
N GLN A 115 -4.94 5.56 -6.43
CA GLN A 115 -5.82 6.72 -6.33
C GLN A 115 -6.00 7.18 -4.87
N ALA A 116 -6.30 6.25 -3.96
CA ALA A 116 -6.49 6.59 -2.54
C ALA A 116 -5.26 7.25 -1.90
N ARG A 117 -4.05 6.79 -2.27
CA ARG A 117 -2.81 7.41 -1.76
C ARG A 117 -2.60 8.82 -2.31
N LYS A 118 -2.91 9.06 -3.60
CA LYS A 118 -2.83 10.39 -4.21
C LYS A 118 -3.84 11.35 -3.57
N GLU A 119 -5.09 10.91 -3.42
CA GLU A 119 -6.16 11.68 -2.76
C GLU A 119 -5.79 12.03 -1.32
N TYR A 120 -5.18 11.09 -0.58
CA TYR A 120 -4.68 11.35 0.76
C TYR A 120 -3.58 12.42 0.78
N LEU A 121 -2.57 12.30 -0.10
CA LEU A 121 -1.49 13.29 -0.19
C LEU A 121 -2.01 14.68 -0.56
N GLU A 122 -2.98 14.75 -1.48
CA GLU A 122 -3.66 16.01 -1.85
C GLU A 122 -4.41 16.60 -0.66
N ALA A 123 -5.19 15.78 0.06
CA ALA A 123 -6.00 16.21 1.20
C ALA A 123 -5.16 16.79 2.35
N ILE A 124 -3.94 16.28 2.57
CA ILE A 124 -3.01 16.81 3.58
C ILE A 124 -2.11 17.93 3.03
N GLY A 125 -2.30 18.33 1.77
CA GLY A 125 -1.50 19.38 1.12
C GLY A 125 -0.02 19.02 0.94
N PHE A 126 0.32 17.75 0.80
CA PHE A 126 1.71 17.29 0.69
C PHE A 126 2.41 17.88 -0.55
N GLN A 127 3.58 18.48 -0.37
CA GLN A 127 4.38 19.13 -1.44
C GLN A 127 5.74 18.44 -1.68
N GLY A 128 5.97 17.28 -1.07
CA GLY A 128 7.24 16.55 -1.20
C GLY A 128 7.32 15.64 -2.42
N LYS A 129 8.40 14.85 -2.52
CA LYS A 129 8.56 13.85 -3.58
C LYS A 129 7.64 12.66 -3.35
N ILE A 130 7.13 12.06 -4.42
CA ILE A 130 6.37 10.82 -4.38
C ILE A 130 7.17 9.77 -5.15
N VAL A 131 7.36 8.59 -4.57
CA VAL A 131 8.08 7.49 -5.21
C VAL A 131 7.39 6.15 -4.91
N THR A 132 7.61 5.14 -5.74
CA THR A 132 7.36 3.73 -5.40
C THR A 132 8.59 2.92 -5.77
N THR A 133 8.94 1.92 -4.96
CA THR A 133 10.01 0.98 -5.28
C THR A 133 9.43 -0.37 -5.66
N ILE A 134 10.01 -1.02 -6.67
CA ILE A 134 9.49 -2.28 -7.22
C ILE A 134 10.62 -3.30 -7.36
N PRO A 135 10.50 -4.50 -6.75
CA PRO A 135 11.52 -5.53 -6.88
C PRO A 135 11.82 -5.91 -8.35
N PRO A 136 13.07 -6.24 -8.68
CA PRO A 136 13.42 -6.74 -10.00
C PRO A 136 12.58 -7.97 -10.35
N GLY A 137 12.01 -7.98 -11.57
CA GLY A 137 11.20 -9.10 -12.07
C GLY A 137 9.70 -9.02 -11.71
N ASN A 138 9.25 -8.09 -10.87
CA ASN A 138 7.83 -7.90 -10.58
C ASN A 138 7.11 -7.12 -11.70
N SER A 139 6.87 -7.79 -12.83
CA SER A 139 6.20 -7.21 -14.00
C SER A 139 4.79 -6.71 -13.72
N GLY A 140 4.06 -7.37 -12.81
CA GLY A 140 2.71 -6.97 -12.42
C GLY A 140 2.68 -5.60 -11.73
N SER A 141 3.56 -5.38 -10.75
CA SER A 141 3.68 -4.10 -10.06
C SER A 141 4.20 -2.99 -10.97
N ARG A 142 5.18 -3.28 -11.86
CA ARG A 142 5.67 -2.30 -12.86
C ARG A 142 4.55 -1.80 -13.76
N ALA A 143 3.81 -2.73 -14.38
CA ALA A 143 2.70 -2.38 -15.23
C ALA A 143 1.59 -1.63 -14.48
N ALA A 144 1.40 -1.90 -13.17
CA ALA A 144 0.48 -1.14 -12.34
C ALA A 144 0.98 0.29 -12.08
N ALA A 145 2.26 0.48 -11.75
CA ALA A 145 2.85 1.81 -11.55
C ALA A 145 2.75 2.66 -12.82
N GLU A 146 3.14 2.12 -13.97
CA GLU A 146 3.06 2.78 -15.29
C GLU A 146 1.64 3.24 -15.63
N ARG A 147 0.63 2.37 -15.46
CA ARG A 147 -0.78 2.76 -15.66
C ARG A 147 -1.26 3.86 -14.72
N ASN A 148 -0.60 4.05 -13.59
CA ASN A 148 -0.93 5.09 -12.62
C ASN A 148 -0.01 6.31 -12.74
N GLY A 149 0.67 6.46 -13.89
CA GLY A 149 1.46 7.65 -14.24
C GLY A 149 2.81 7.68 -13.56
N PHE A 150 3.40 6.53 -13.24
CA PHE A 150 4.78 6.45 -12.76
C PHE A 150 5.71 5.92 -13.84
N ILE A 151 6.93 6.46 -13.92
CA ILE A 151 7.98 6.02 -14.84
C ILE A 151 9.19 5.52 -14.07
N ASP A 152 9.92 4.57 -14.66
CA ASP A 152 11.20 4.10 -14.10
C ASP A 152 12.23 5.23 -14.16
N SER A 153 12.83 5.54 -13.02
CA SER A 153 13.85 6.60 -12.92
C SER A 153 15.25 6.16 -13.36
N GLY A 154 15.44 4.86 -13.67
CA GLY A 154 16.75 4.28 -13.97
C GLY A 154 17.65 4.10 -12.75
N ARG A 155 17.10 4.28 -11.54
CA ARG A 155 17.81 4.16 -10.26
C ARG A 155 17.25 3.01 -9.44
N THR A 156 18.05 2.53 -8.49
CA THR A 156 17.65 1.52 -7.51
C THR A 156 17.88 2.00 -6.08
N ASP A 157 17.10 1.48 -5.14
CA ASP A 157 17.35 1.66 -3.70
C ASP A 157 18.45 0.73 -3.17
N GLU A 158 18.76 0.77 -1.86
CA GLU A 158 19.77 -0.11 -1.25
C GLU A 158 19.45 -1.61 -1.34
N HIS A 159 18.20 -1.97 -1.62
CA HIS A 159 17.75 -3.35 -1.80
C HIS A 159 17.75 -3.79 -3.27
N GLY A 160 18.17 -2.91 -4.18
CA GLY A 160 18.18 -3.16 -5.62
C GLY A 160 16.81 -3.05 -6.27
N TYR A 161 15.81 -2.46 -5.60
CA TYR A 161 14.48 -2.27 -6.17
C TYR A 161 14.48 -1.04 -7.08
N CYS A 162 13.85 -1.16 -8.24
CA CYS A 162 13.75 -0.07 -9.20
C CYS A 162 12.88 1.06 -8.63
N ILE A 163 13.37 2.29 -8.68
CA ILE A 163 12.67 3.48 -8.20
C ILE A 163 11.83 4.08 -9.33
N TYR A 164 10.54 4.20 -9.09
CA TYR A 164 9.56 4.80 -9.99
C TYR A 164 9.08 6.15 -9.43
N VAL A 165 8.95 7.14 -10.31
CA VAL A 165 8.52 8.51 -9.99
C VAL A 165 7.34 8.94 -10.85
N PRO A 166 6.47 9.87 -10.42
CA PRO A 166 5.40 10.40 -11.25
C PRO A 166 5.93 11.00 -12.57
N GLU A 167 5.27 10.72 -13.68
CA GLU A 167 5.64 11.12 -15.04
C GLU A 167 5.64 12.65 -15.21
N ASP A 168 4.71 13.33 -14.54
CA ASP A 168 4.57 14.79 -14.52
C ASP A 168 5.69 15.52 -13.75
N LEU A 169 6.45 14.79 -12.91
CA LEU A 169 7.64 15.27 -12.22
C LEU A 169 8.94 14.94 -12.97
N GLY A 170 8.84 14.33 -14.15
CA GLY A 170 9.91 13.64 -14.87
C GLY A 170 10.98 14.49 -15.59
N GLN A 171 11.21 15.77 -15.24
CA GLN A 171 12.34 16.53 -15.83
C GLN A 171 13.21 17.34 -14.86
N ASN A 172 12.97 17.32 -13.54
CA ASN A 172 13.84 18.04 -12.58
C ASN A 172 14.02 17.25 -11.26
N ILE A 173 14.61 16.04 -11.32
CA ILE A 173 15.12 15.31 -10.14
C ILE A 173 16.57 14.93 -10.38
#